data_AF-A0A814VTL8-F1
#
_entry.id   AF-A0A814VTL8-F1
#
_cell.length_a   1.000
_cell.length_b   1.000
_cell.length_c   1.000
_cell.angle_alpha   90.00
_cell.angle_beta   90.00
_cell.angle_gamma   90.00
#
_symmetry.space_group_name_H-M   'P 1'
#
loop_
_entity.id
_entity.type
_entity.pdbx_description
1 polymer ?
#
loop_
_entity_poly.entity_id
_entity_poly.type
_entity_poly.pdbx_seq_one_letter_code
_entity_poly.pdbx_strand_id
1 'polypeptide(L)'
;MSSDLELDQFNDNNIGIDDIDINSNIQNHNQNQAEKRAHHNALERKRRDHIKGSFNDLRDVIPLLKGEKASRAHILKSATEYIKSLKTKTQQHQKIIEDLKRQNAILEFQTRLVERVKETSLYARNHEKTIKTEPDIQTTRNLLN
;
A
#
# COMPACT_ATOMS: atom_id res chain seq x y z
N MET A 1 20.28 -54.88 14.48
CA MET A 1 18.94 -55.32 14.90
C MET A 1 18.24 -55.77 13.62
N SER A 2 18.64 -56.86 12.96
CA SER A 2 18.63 -58.28 13.36
C SER A 2 17.26 -58.78 13.80
N SER A 3 16.58 -59.43 12.86
CA SER A 3 15.81 -60.70 12.97
C SER A 3 14.81 -60.72 11.79
N ASP A 4 15.20 -61.16 10.60
CA ASP A 4 15.24 -62.55 10.12
C ASP A 4 13.96 -63.39 10.30
N LEU A 5 13.63 -64.06 9.20
CA LEU A 5 12.46 -64.87 8.82
C LEU A 5 11.95 -65.83 9.91
N GLU A 6 10.62 -66.02 9.94
CA GLU A 6 10.01 -67.36 9.83
C GLU A 6 8.72 -67.29 8.99
N LEU A 7 8.80 -67.89 7.81
CA LEU A 7 7.67 -68.29 6.99
C LEU A 7 7.49 -69.77 7.32
N ASP A 8 6.50 -70.10 8.14
CA ASP A 8 6.12 -71.49 8.38
C ASP A 8 4.81 -71.86 7.70
N GLN A 9 4.88 -73.06 7.18
CA GLN A 9 4.04 -73.70 6.19
C GLN A 9 2.78 -74.33 6.78
N PHE A 10 1.76 -74.41 5.92
CA PHE A 10 0.62 -75.34 5.95
C PHE A 10 -0.21 -75.43 7.24
N ASN A 11 -1.43 -74.94 7.13
CA ASN A 11 -2.54 -75.79 7.54
C ASN A 11 -3.52 -75.86 6.37
N ASP A 12 -3.53 -77.01 5.69
CA ASP A 12 -4.62 -77.46 4.81
C ASP A 12 -5.87 -77.70 5.65
N ASN A 13 -6.41 -76.62 6.22
CA ASN A 13 -7.80 -76.59 6.58
C ASN A 13 -8.53 -76.19 5.33
N ASN A 14 -9.14 -77.17 4.70
CA ASN A 14 -10.29 -77.05 3.81
C ASN A 14 -11.28 -76.01 4.36
N ILE A 15 -11.04 -74.72 4.07
CA ILE A 15 -12.05 -73.67 4.19
C ILE A 15 -12.86 -73.86 2.92
N GLY A 16 -14.04 -74.46 3.09
CA GLY A 16 -15.07 -74.43 2.06
C GLY A 16 -15.13 -73.03 1.48
N ILE A 17 -15.45 -72.92 0.20
CA ILE A 17 -15.78 -71.63 -0.41
C ILE A 17 -17.04 -71.12 0.30
N ASP A 18 -16.86 -70.54 1.48
CA ASP A 18 -17.78 -69.60 2.09
C ASP A 18 -17.51 -68.32 1.31
N ASP A 19 -18.54 -67.85 0.62
CA ASP A 19 -18.55 -66.62 -0.17
C ASP A 19 -17.78 -65.49 0.56
N ILE A 20 -16.48 -65.35 0.29
CA ILE A 20 -15.73 -64.16 0.69
C ILE A 20 -16.34 -63.06 -0.15
N ASP A 21 -17.10 -62.21 0.53
CA ASP A 21 -17.85 -61.11 -0.03
C ASP A 21 -16.86 -60.06 -0.59
N ILE A 22 -16.26 -60.35 -1.75
CA ILE A 22 -15.38 -59.48 -2.54
C ILE A 22 -16.05 -58.12 -2.77
N ASN A 23 -17.38 -58.11 -2.76
CA ASN A 23 -18.21 -56.92 -2.84
C ASN A 23 -17.94 -55.97 -1.65
N SER A 24 -17.81 -56.46 -0.42
CA SER A 24 -17.63 -55.63 0.77
C SER A 24 -16.28 -54.89 0.80
N ASN A 25 -15.21 -55.51 0.27
CA ASN A 25 -13.88 -54.93 0.22
C ASN A 25 -13.72 -53.92 -0.94
N ILE A 26 -14.35 -54.19 -2.08
CA ILE A 26 -14.45 -53.26 -3.21
C ILE A 26 -15.33 -52.05 -2.83
N GLN A 27 -16.42 -52.26 -2.09
CA GLN A 27 -17.27 -51.19 -1.55
C GLN A 27 -16.50 -50.30 -0.59
N ASN A 28 -15.73 -50.87 0.35
CA ASN A 28 -14.89 -50.10 1.28
C ASN A 28 -13.79 -49.30 0.57
N HIS A 29 -13.13 -49.87 -0.44
CA HIS A 29 -12.11 -49.15 -1.21
C HIS A 29 -12.72 -48.02 -2.05
N ASN A 30 -13.89 -48.24 -2.65
CA ASN A 30 -14.62 -47.22 -3.40
C ASN A 30 -15.20 -46.11 -2.50
N GLN A 31 -15.67 -46.45 -1.29
CA GLN A 31 -16.12 -45.48 -0.29
C GLN A 31 -14.96 -44.57 0.15
N ASN A 32 -13.79 -45.15 0.45
CA ASN A 32 -12.57 -44.38 0.76
C ASN A 32 -12.14 -43.45 -0.40
N GLN A 33 -12.30 -43.86 -1.66
CA GLN A 33 -12.05 -42.99 -2.81
C GLN A 33 -13.11 -41.89 -2.95
N ALA A 34 -14.38 -42.20 -2.72
CA ALA A 34 -15.47 -41.23 -2.76
C ALA A 34 -15.30 -40.17 -1.66
N GLU A 35 -14.91 -40.56 -0.45
CA GLU A 35 -14.60 -39.67 0.66
C GLU A 35 -13.41 -38.76 0.35
N LYS A 36 -12.31 -39.31 -0.18
CA LYS A 36 -11.16 -38.50 -0.64
C LYS A 36 -11.56 -37.48 -1.70
N ARG A 37 -12.39 -37.88 -2.67
CA ARG A 37 -12.93 -36.97 -3.71
C ARG A 37 -13.84 -35.89 -3.09
N ALA A 38 -14.70 -36.27 -2.15
CA ALA A 38 -15.60 -35.34 -1.45
C ALA A 38 -14.81 -34.31 -0.64
N HIS A 39 -13.80 -34.75 0.10
CA HIS A 39 -12.89 -33.90 0.86
C HIS A 39 -12.12 -32.93 -0.05
N HIS A 40 -11.53 -33.43 -1.14
CA HIS A 40 -10.85 -32.59 -2.14
C HIS A 40 -11.80 -31.54 -2.73
N ASN A 41 -13.03 -31.93 -3.10
CA ASN A 41 -14.04 -31.02 -3.62
C ASN A 41 -14.46 -29.95 -2.60
N ALA A 42 -14.49 -30.30 -1.30
CA ALA A 42 -14.79 -29.36 -0.23
C ALA A 42 -13.67 -28.33 -0.05
N LEU A 43 -12.41 -28.78 -0.04
CA LEU A 43 -11.25 -27.88 0.04
C LEU A 43 -11.18 -26.93 -1.16
N GLU A 44 -11.43 -27.44 -2.36
CA GLU A 44 -11.39 -26.62 -3.56
C GLU A 44 -12.55 -25.60 -3.60
N ARG A 45 -13.74 -25.95 -3.10
CA ARG A 45 -14.83 -24.98 -2.89
C ARG A 45 -14.39 -23.84 -1.97
N LYS A 46 -13.82 -24.17 -0.80
CA LYS A 46 -13.31 -23.18 0.16
C LYS A 46 -12.25 -22.27 -0.49
N ARG A 47 -11.35 -22.83 -1.30
CA ARG A 47 -10.34 -22.06 -2.05
C ARG A 47 -10.99 -21.08 -3.04
N ARG A 48 -11.99 -21.53 -3.81
CA ARG A 48 -12.71 -20.68 -4.76
C ARG A 48 -13.50 -19.57 -4.07
N ASP A 49 -14.10 -19.83 -2.92
CA ASP A 49 -14.83 -18.82 -2.15
C ASP A 49 -13.88 -17.73 -1.63
N HIS A 50 -12.69 -18.11 -1.16
CA HIS A 50 -11.67 -17.15 -0.76
C HIS A 50 -11.23 -16.26 -1.93
N ILE A 51 -10.94 -16.84 -3.09
CA ILE A 51 -10.58 -16.09 -4.30
C ILE A 51 -11.71 -15.16 -4.73
N LYS A 52 -12.97 -15.64 -4.68
CA LYS A 52 -14.14 -14.81 -4.98
C LYS A 52 -14.21 -13.61 -4.04
N GLY A 53 -13.92 -13.79 -2.74
CA GLY A 53 -13.76 -12.72 -1.77
C GLY A 53 -12.71 -11.70 -2.21
N SER A 54 -11.49 -12.14 -2.50
CA SER A 54 -10.41 -11.24 -2.96
C SER A 54 -10.75 -10.47 -4.24
N PHE A 55 -11.51 -11.06 -5.16
CA PHE A 55 -12.01 -10.35 -6.34
C PHE A 55 -13.03 -9.26 -6.00
N ASN A 56 -13.89 -9.49 -5.00
CA ASN A 56 -14.82 -8.46 -4.53
C ASN A 56 -14.07 -7.31 -3.85
N ASP A 57 -13.11 -7.63 -2.97
CA ASP A 57 -12.28 -6.62 -2.30
C ASP A 57 -11.53 -5.77 -3.33
N LEU A 58 -10.94 -6.41 -4.35
CA LEU A 58 -10.26 -5.71 -5.44
C LEU A 58 -11.21 -4.82 -6.24
N ARG A 59 -12.43 -5.29 -6.55
CA ARG A 59 -13.42 -4.49 -7.27
C ARG A 59 -13.81 -3.24 -6.48
N ASP A 60 -14.03 -3.39 -5.18
CA ASP A 60 -14.58 -2.33 -4.34
C ASP A 60 -13.61 -1.16 -4.11
N VAL A 61 -12.30 -1.40 -4.26
CA VAL A 61 -11.26 -0.36 -4.23
C VAL A 61 -11.02 0.33 -5.56
N ILE A 62 -11.58 -0.18 -6.67
CA ILE A 62 -11.45 0.43 -8.00
C ILE A 62 -12.63 1.39 -8.21
N PRO A 63 -12.40 2.73 -8.30
CA PRO A 63 -13.50 3.71 -8.32
C PRO A 63 -14.53 3.49 -9.43
N LEU A 64 -14.08 3.03 -10.60
CA LEU A 64 -14.94 2.80 -11.77
C LEU A 64 -15.79 1.52 -11.65
N LEU A 65 -15.47 0.61 -10.73
CA LEU A 65 -16.16 -0.68 -10.59
C LEU A 65 -16.97 -0.78 -9.30
N LYS A 66 -16.86 0.22 -8.42
CA LYS A 66 -17.52 0.22 -7.12
C LYS A 66 -19.04 0.25 -7.30
N GLY A 67 -19.71 -0.77 -6.76
CA GLY A 67 -21.16 -0.90 -6.87
C GLY A 67 -21.65 -1.52 -8.20
N GLU A 68 -20.75 -1.84 -9.13
CA GLU A 68 -21.10 -2.43 -10.41
C GLU A 68 -20.87 -3.95 -10.45
N LYS A 69 -21.60 -4.62 -11.35
CA LYS A 69 -21.34 -6.03 -11.69
C LYS A 69 -20.23 -6.08 -12.74
N ALA A 70 -19.04 -6.52 -12.32
CA ALA A 70 -17.88 -6.67 -13.18
C ALA A 70 -17.46 -8.14 -13.32
N SER A 71 -17.08 -8.56 -14.53
CA SER A 71 -16.47 -9.88 -14.73
C SER A 71 -15.05 -9.92 -14.17
N ARG A 72 -14.52 -11.11 -13.84
CA ARG A 72 -13.13 -11.26 -13.34
C ARG A 72 -12.10 -10.65 -14.30
N ALA A 73 -12.25 -10.88 -15.60
CA ALA A 73 -11.37 -10.30 -16.61
C ALA A 73 -11.44 -8.77 -16.63
N HIS A 74 -12.65 -8.21 -16.50
CA HIS A 74 -12.83 -6.77 -16.42
C HIS A 74 -12.19 -6.18 -15.16
N ILE A 75 -12.39 -6.81 -13.99
CA ILE A 75 -11.76 -6.39 -12.72
C ILE A 75 -10.22 -6.32 -12.86
N LEU A 76 -9.59 -7.36 -13.42
CA LEU A 76 -8.13 -7.37 -13.60
C LEU A 76 -7.65 -6.28 -14.58
N LYS A 77 -8.39 -6.06 -15.67
CA LYS A 77 -8.08 -5.01 -16.64
C LYS A 77 -8.16 -3.63 -16.00
N SER A 78 -9.28 -3.31 -15.35
CA SER A 78 -9.49 -2.03 -14.68
C SER A 78 -8.52 -1.82 -13.51
N ALA A 79 -8.16 -2.87 -12.77
CA ALA A 79 -7.12 -2.80 -11.73
C ALA A 79 -5.78 -2.36 -12.32
N THR A 80 -5.39 -2.97 -13.45
CA THR A 80 -4.15 -2.64 -14.16
C THR A 80 -4.15 -1.18 -14.64
N GLU A 81 -5.27 -0.73 -15.22
CA GLU A 81 -5.44 0.64 -15.68
C GLU A 81 -5.42 1.64 -14.51
N TYR A 82 -6.08 1.30 -13.40
CA TYR A 82 -6.12 2.15 -12.21
C TYR A 82 -4.76 2.27 -11.54
N ILE A 83 -3.98 1.19 -11.43
CA ILE A 83 -2.61 1.26 -10.93
C ILE A 83 -1.74 2.16 -11.83
N LYS A 84 -1.88 2.07 -13.15
CA LYS A 84 -1.15 2.94 -14.08
C LYS A 84 -1.54 4.41 -13.88
N SER A 85 -2.82 4.71 -13.75
CA SER A 85 -3.28 6.09 -13.53
C SER A 85 -2.83 6.66 -12.19
N LEU A 86 -2.85 5.86 -11.12
CA LEU A 86 -2.31 6.24 -9.81
C LEU A 86 -0.81 6.56 -9.89
N LYS A 87 -0.01 5.75 -10.61
CA LYS A 87 1.42 6.03 -10.81
C LYS A 87 1.64 7.38 -11.51
N THR A 88 0.93 7.64 -12.61
CA THR A 88 1.01 8.91 -13.33
C THR A 88 0.58 10.09 -12.45
N LYS A 89 -0.51 9.94 -11.68
CA LYS A 89 -1.02 10.98 -10.78
C LYS A 89 -0.03 11.30 -9.66
N THR A 90 0.60 10.29 -9.07
CA THR A 90 1.65 10.48 -8.07
C THR A 90 2.84 11.24 -8.64
N GLN A 91 3.29 10.91 -9.87
CA GLN A 91 4.37 11.64 -10.53
C GLN A 91 4.00 13.10 -10.83
N GLN A 92 2.76 13.36 -11.26
CA GLN A 92 2.27 14.72 -11.48
C GLN A 92 2.21 15.52 -10.19
N HIS A 93 1.68 14.94 -9.10
CA HIS A 93 1.66 15.58 -7.80
C HIS A 93 3.07 15.88 -7.29
N GLN A 94 4.02 14.98 -7.49
CA GLN A 94 5.41 15.19 -7.11
C GLN A 94 6.03 16.40 -7.83
N LYS A 95 5.79 16.54 -9.15
CA LYS A 95 6.22 17.72 -9.92
C LYS A 95 5.60 19.01 -9.39
N ILE A 96 4.29 19.00 -9.09
CA ILE A 96 3.60 20.16 -8.53
C ILE A 96 4.20 20.54 -7.17
N ILE A 97 4.50 19.56 -6.31
CA ILE A 97 5.15 19.81 -5.02
C ILE A 97 6.53 20.45 -5.21
N GLU A 98 7.33 19.98 -6.17
CA GLU A 98 8.65 20.53 -6.48
C GLU A 98 8.55 21.96 -7.01
N ASP A 99 7.63 22.23 -7.93
CA ASP A 99 7.38 23.56 -8.48
C ASP A 99 6.92 24.54 -7.39
N LEU A 100 6.00 24.12 -6.52
CA LEU A 100 5.54 24.94 -5.39
C LEU A 100 6.66 25.23 -4.40
N LYS A 101 7.51 24.24 -4.08
CA LYS A 101 8.69 24.45 -3.23
C LYS A 101 9.65 25.47 -3.85
N ARG A 102 9.89 25.40 -5.17
CA ARG A 102 10.73 26.37 -5.88
C ARG A 102 10.13 27.77 -5.84
N GLN A 103 8.82 27.90 -6.08
CA GLN A 103 8.12 29.19 -6.02
C GLN A 103 8.18 29.79 -4.61
N ASN A 104 7.93 28.98 -3.58
CA ASN A 104 8.04 29.43 -2.19
C ASN A 104 9.45 29.92 -1.86
N ALA A 105 10.50 29.20 -2.28
CA ALA A 105 11.88 29.63 -2.04
C ALA A 105 12.19 31.00 -2.70
N ILE A 106 11.66 31.25 -3.90
CA ILE A 106 11.80 32.54 -4.59
C ILE A 106 11.06 33.65 -3.83
N LEU A 107 9.81 33.39 -3.43
CA LEU A 107 9.00 34.36 -2.69
C LEU A 107 9.59 34.68 -1.32
N GLU A 108 10.12 33.69 -0.60
CA GLU A 108 10.84 33.88 0.66
C GLU A 108 12.10 34.74 0.47
N PHE A 109 12.85 34.51 -0.61
CA PHE A 109 14.01 35.33 -0.93
C PHE A 109 13.61 36.79 -1.24
N GLN A 110 12.58 37.00 -2.05
CA GLN A 110 12.07 38.34 -2.36
C GLN A 110 11.57 39.06 -1.09
N THR A 111 10.85 38.35 -0.22
CA THR A 111 10.35 38.90 1.06
C THR A 111 11.50 39.38 1.93
N ARG A 112 12.54 38.55 2.12
CA ARG A 112 13.74 38.93 2.88
C ARG A 112 14.48 40.14 2.30
N LEU A 113 14.58 40.25 0.97
CA LEU A 113 15.20 41.41 0.34
C LEU A 113 14.41 42.70 0.61
N VAL A 114 13.09 42.63 0.48
CA VAL A 114 12.21 43.78 0.74
C VAL A 114 12.27 44.20 2.21
N GLU A 115 12.27 43.25 3.14
CA GLU A 115 12.45 43.52 4.57
C GLU A 115 13.77 44.25 4.85
N ARG A 116 14.88 43.76 4.27
CA ARG A 116 16.19 44.40 4.42
C ARG A 116 16.24 45.83 3.86
N VAL A 117 15.62 46.08 2.71
CA VAL A 117 15.56 47.43 2.11
C VAL A 117 14.71 48.37 2.96
N LYS A 118 13.61 47.88 3.55
CA LYS A 118 12.80 48.67 4.49
C LYS A 118 13.60 49.04 5.73
N GLU A 119 14.33 48.08 6.31
CA GLU A 119 15.19 48.34 7.47
C GLU A 119 16.25 49.40 7.16
N THR A 120 17.00 49.26 6.05
CA THR A 120 18.03 50.24 5.67
C THR A 120 17.44 51.62 5.38
N SER A 121 16.28 51.69 4.73
CA SER A 121 15.56 52.96 4.50
C SER A 121 15.15 53.64 5.81
N LEU A 122 14.68 52.87 6.80
CA LEU A 122 14.35 53.39 8.13
C LEU A 122 15.59 53.90 8.87
N TYR A 123 16.70 53.16 8.83
CA TYR A 123 17.97 53.60 9.40
C TYR A 123 18.46 54.91 8.76
N ALA A 124 18.46 55.00 7.43
CA ALA A 124 18.88 56.21 6.71
C ALA A 124 18.00 57.42 7.07
N ARG A 125 16.67 57.24 7.11
CA ARG A 125 15.72 58.31 7.46
C ARG A 125 15.89 58.80 8.89
N ASN A 126 16.18 57.90 9.83
CA ASN A 126 16.44 58.26 11.22
C ASN A 126 17.79 58.98 11.38
N HIS A 127 18.83 58.53 10.67
CA HIS A 127 20.13 59.19 10.65
C HIS A 127 20.06 60.62 10.08
N GLU A 128 19.28 60.82 9.02
CA GLU A 128 19.09 62.16 8.43
C GLU A 128 18.37 63.13 9.40
N LYS A 129 17.43 62.63 10.22
CA LYS A 129 16.80 63.43 11.27
C LYS A 129 17.80 63.83 12.36
N THR A 130 18.66 62.91 12.79
CA THR A 130 19.67 63.18 13.84
C THR A 130 20.66 64.26 13.42
N ILE A 131 21.14 64.24 12.17
CA ILE A 131 22.06 65.27 11.65
C ILE A 131 21.39 66.65 11.62
N LYS A 132 20.11 66.74 11.23
CA LYS A 132 19.40 68.02 11.15
C LYS A 132 19.01 68.60 12.51
N THR A 133 19.21 67.85 13.60
CA THR A 133 18.92 68.28 14.98
C THR A 133 20.16 68.63 15.79
N GLU A 134 21.37 68.62 15.21
CA GLU A 134 22.55 69.13 15.94
C GLU A 134 22.36 70.62 16.27
N PRO A 135 22.54 71.03 17.54
CA PRO A 135 22.42 72.42 17.92
C PRO A 135 23.54 73.20 17.24
N ASP A 136 23.16 74.23 16.50
CA ASP A 136 24.07 75.20 15.90
C ASP A 136 25.09 75.68 16.96
N ILE A 137 26.37 75.51 16.66
CA ILE A 137 27.52 75.83 17.52
C ILE A 137 27.52 77.32 17.90
N GLN A 138 26.72 78.15 17.21
CA GLN A 138 26.48 79.53 17.57
C GLN A 138 25.68 79.72 18.88
N THR A 139 24.88 78.73 19.31
CA THR A 139 24.00 78.85 20.50
C THR A 139 24.76 78.71 21.81
N THR A 140 25.84 77.91 21.86
CA THR A 140 26.63 77.69 23.08
C THR A 140 27.54 78.87 23.44
N ARG A 141 27.68 79.86 22.54
CA ARG A 141 28.49 81.06 22.79
C ARG A 141 27.76 82.16 23.59
N ASN A 142 26.44 82.08 23.72
CA ASN A 142 25.61 83.10 24.41
C ASN A 142 25.32 82.78 25.89
N LEU A 143 25.91 81.73 26.45
CA LEU A 143 25.69 81.29 27.85
C LEU A 143 26.89 81.52 28.79
N LEU A 144 27.90 82.29 28.34
CA LEU A 144 29.15 82.53 29.09
C LEU A 144 29.43 84.02 29.37
N ASN A 145 28.42 84.89 29.30
CA ASN A 145 28.52 86.29 29.75
C ASN A 145 27.75 86.51 31.05
#